data_AF-A0A849T0P0-F1
#
_entry.id   AF-A0A849T0P0-F1
#
_cell.length_a   1.000
_cell.length_b   1.000
_cell.length_c   1.000
_cell.angle_alpha   90.00
_cell.angle_beta   90.00
_cell.angle_gamma   90.00
#
_symmetry.space_group_name_H-M   'P 1'
#
loop_
_entity.id
_entity.type
_entity.pdbx_description
1 polymer ?
#
loop_
_entity_poly.entity_id
_entity_poly.type
_entity_poly.pdbx_seq_one_letter_code
_entity_poly.pdbx_strand_id
1 'polypeptide(L)'
;MKKLNNFQGEIFFSQEPNFEDKLLMSYYSESNEAGFEETIMSSFDDLNFSTDEKKNLSSKHRKILNKYRYINQFELSSDAHKLVSEIQKCKSASIKIKAHDYGVYICLAALYSGKLPINKKIEFHFEGSPLALFPKSFLKRDPKILTHKIVFHVKENSWLSPFSTLYSHDQIKCFHLKAA
;
A
#
# COMPACT_ATOMS: atom_id res chain seq x y z
N MET A 1 -28.84 1.38 -8.44
CA MET A 1 -28.10 0.52 -7.49
C MET A 1 -26.69 1.07 -7.33
N LYS A 2 -26.30 1.48 -6.11
CA LYS A 2 -24.93 1.95 -5.82
C LYS A 2 -23.99 0.74 -5.83
N LYS A 3 -22.99 0.73 -6.71
CA LYS A 3 -21.91 -0.27 -6.73
C LYS A 3 -21.24 -0.29 -5.36
N LEU A 4 -21.33 -1.41 -4.64
CA LEU A 4 -20.71 -1.61 -3.33
C LEU A 4 -19.19 -1.77 -3.50
N ASN A 5 -18.46 -0.69 -3.25
CA ASN A 5 -17.02 -0.58 -2.91
C ASN A 5 -16.09 -1.68 -3.46
N ASN A 6 -15.68 -1.48 -4.72
CA ASN A 6 -14.54 -2.15 -5.31
C ASN A 6 -13.25 -1.66 -4.63
N PHE A 7 -12.35 -2.59 -4.32
CA PHE A 7 -11.01 -2.22 -3.86
C PHE A 7 -10.29 -1.56 -5.04
N GLN A 8 -9.93 -0.28 -4.88
CA GLN A 8 -9.28 0.50 -5.92
C GLN A 8 -7.91 0.90 -5.40
N GLY A 9 -6.87 0.68 -6.19
CA GLY A 9 -5.54 1.17 -5.90
C GLY A 9 -5.05 2.02 -7.05
N GLU A 10 -4.23 3.01 -6.72
CA GLU A 10 -3.75 3.97 -7.70
C GLU A 10 -2.27 4.26 -7.45
N ILE A 11 -1.55 4.48 -8.55
CA ILE A 11 -0.16 4.91 -8.55
C ILE A 11 -0.05 6.12 -9.46
N PHE A 12 0.39 7.23 -8.90
CA PHE A 12 0.69 8.47 -9.60
C PHE A 12 2.20 8.67 -9.66
N PHE A 13 2.63 9.23 -10.77
CA PHE A 13 4.03 9.45 -11.10
C PHE A 13 4.25 10.93 -11.38
N SER A 14 5.19 11.55 -10.67
CA SER A 14 5.64 12.92 -10.88
C SER A 14 7.16 12.96 -11.01
N GLN A 15 7.66 13.79 -11.93
CA GLN A 15 9.09 13.88 -12.26
C GLN A 15 9.51 15.33 -12.48
N GLU A 16 10.80 15.62 -12.31
CA GLU A 16 11.37 16.93 -12.63
C GLU A 16 11.21 17.27 -14.13
N PRO A 17 11.06 18.56 -14.47
CA PRO A 17 11.08 19.74 -13.57
C PRO A 17 9.72 20.11 -12.94
N ASN A 18 8.60 19.63 -13.49
CA ASN A 18 7.28 20.18 -13.17
C ASN A 18 6.56 19.45 -12.02
N PHE A 19 7.00 18.25 -11.62
CA PHE A 19 6.38 17.40 -10.58
C PHE A 19 4.85 17.30 -10.64
N GLU A 20 4.26 17.40 -11.83
CA GLU A 20 2.84 17.14 -12.03
C GLU A 20 2.54 15.66 -11.85
N ASP A 21 1.55 15.34 -11.02
CA ASP A 21 1.12 13.97 -10.79
C ASP A 21 0.36 13.47 -12.02
N LYS A 22 0.86 12.40 -12.62
CA LYS A 22 0.20 11.68 -13.72
C LYS A 22 -0.18 10.29 -13.24
N LEU A 23 -1.44 9.91 -13.43
CA LEU A 23 -1.88 8.55 -13.14
C LEU A 23 -1.11 7.57 -14.03
N LEU A 24 -0.39 6.65 -13.41
CA LEU A 24 0.40 5.62 -14.10
C LEU A 24 -0.34 4.30 -14.14
N MET A 25 -0.92 3.88 -13.02
CA MET A 25 -1.64 2.61 -12.88
C MET A 25 -2.88 2.82 -12.03
N SER A 26 -3.99 2.23 -12.43
CA SER A 26 -5.23 2.14 -11.65
C SER A 26 -5.71 0.71 -11.64
N TYR A 27 -6.22 0.28 -10.49
CA TYR A 27 -6.64 -1.09 -10.24
C TYR A 27 -8.08 -1.10 -9.77
N TYR A 28 -8.83 -2.08 -10.26
CA TYR A 28 -10.20 -2.30 -9.85
C TYR A 28 -10.33 -3.77 -9.45
N SER A 29 -10.74 -4.00 -8.22
CA SER A 29 -11.13 -5.33 -7.78
C SER A 29 -12.58 -5.59 -8.17
N GLU A 30 -12.81 -6.70 -8.84
CA GLU A 30 -14.11 -7.37 -8.79
C GLU A 30 -14.30 -7.87 -7.36
N SER A 31 -15.47 -7.60 -6.77
CA SER A 31 -15.75 -7.99 -5.40
C SER A 31 -15.88 -9.51 -5.31
N ASN A 32 -14.79 -10.20 -4.95
CA ASN A 32 -14.93 -11.54 -4.39
C ASN A 32 -15.53 -11.36 -3.00
N GLU A 33 -16.78 -11.78 -2.81
CA GLU A 33 -17.40 -11.80 -1.50
C GLU A 33 -16.65 -12.81 -0.62
N ALA A 34 -15.91 -12.29 0.36
CA ALA A 34 -15.33 -13.11 1.40
C ALA A 34 -16.43 -13.93 2.10
N GLY A 35 -16.15 -15.19 2.41
CA GLY A 35 -17.04 -16.02 3.20
C GLY A 35 -17.32 -15.36 4.56
N PHE A 36 -18.52 -15.58 5.12
CA PHE A 36 -18.90 -15.01 6.42
C PHE A 36 -17.85 -15.33 7.50
N GLU A 37 -17.39 -16.57 7.54
CA GLU A 37 -16.37 -17.09 8.47
C GLU A 37 -15.04 -16.35 8.39
N GLU A 38 -14.65 -15.86 7.21
CA GLU A 38 -13.40 -15.11 7.03
C GLU A 38 -13.50 -13.66 7.53
N THR A 39 -14.73 -13.19 7.76
CA THR A 39 -15.01 -11.82 8.18
C THR A 39 -15.53 -11.71 9.61
N ILE A 40 -15.61 -12.80 10.37
CA ILE A 40 -15.94 -12.74 11.81
C ILE A 40 -14.82 -12.04 12.59
N MET A 41 -15.15 -11.50 13.77
CA MET A 41 -14.22 -10.66 14.53
C MET A 41 -12.96 -11.41 14.98
N SER A 42 -13.10 -12.66 15.40
CA SER A 42 -11.99 -13.52 15.84
C SER A 42 -10.99 -13.83 14.73
N SER A 43 -11.39 -13.74 13.45
CA SER A 43 -10.50 -13.95 12.32
C SER A 43 -9.38 -12.90 12.24
N PHE A 44 -9.48 -11.79 12.99
CA PHE A 44 -8.50 -10.70 13.02
C PHE A 44 -7.78 -10.54 14.37
N ASP A 45 -7.86 -11.54 15.25
CA ASP A 45 -7.19 -11.48 16.56
C ASP A 45 -5.66 -11.41 16.44
N ASP A 46 -5.10 -11.91 15.32
CA ASP A 46 -3.67 -11.81 14.97
C ASP A 46 -3.18 -10.37 14.73
N LEU A 47 -4.10 -9.44 14.48
CA LEU A 47 -3.77 -8.02 14.26
C LEU A 47 -3.62 -7.23 15.56
N ASN A 48 -3.85 -7.86 16.72
CA ASN A 48 -3.64 -7.28 18.04
C ASN A 48 -4.30 -5.90 18.23
N PHE A 49 -5.49 -5.71 17.66
CA PHE A 49 -6.25 -4.47 17.82
C PHE A 49 -6.46 -4.14 19.30
N SER A 50 -6.23 -2.87 19.66
CA SER A 50 -6.60 -2.34 20.97
C SER A 50 -8.11 -2.42 21.21
N THR A 51 -8.54 -2.30 22.46
CA THR A 51 -9.96 -2.29 22.81
C THR A 51 -10.75 -1.22 22.04
N ASP A 52 -10.17 -0.04 21.82
CA ASP A 52 -10.83 1.05 21.10
C ASP A 52 -10.83 0.82 19.58
N GLU A 53 -9.78 0.22 19.03
CA GLU A 53 -9.76 -0.24 17.64
C GLU A 53 -10.83 -1.30 17.37
N LYS A 54 -10.98 -2.28 18.28
CA LYS A 54 -12.01 -3.33 18.17
C LYS A 54 -13.42 -2.75 18.13
N LYS A 55 -13.71 -1.69 18.91
CA LYS A 55 -15.01 -0.98 18.86
C LYS A 55 -15.29 -0.36 17.49
N ASN A 56 -14.25 0.06 16.77
CA ASN A 56 -14.35 0.64 15.43
C ASN A 56 -14.36 -0.42 14.31
N LEU A 57 -14.12 -1.70 14.62
CA LEU A 57 -13.97 -2.78 13.64
C LEU A 57 -15.33 -3.27 13.07
N SER A 58 -15.93 -2.44 12.22
CA SER A 58 -17.18 -2.77 11.52
C SER A 58 -17.05 -3.94 10.54
N SER A 59 -18.19 -4.48 10.08
CA SER A 59 -18.24 -5.46 8.98
C SER A 59 -17.55 -4.95 7.71
N LYS A 60 -17.70 -3.65 7.39
CA LYS A 60 -17.02 -3.03 6.25
C LYS A 60 -15.51 -3.08 6.40
N HIS A 61 -14.97 -2.75 7.57
CA HIS A 61 -13.54 -2.78 7.84
C HIS A 61 -12.99 -4.21 7.74
N ARG A 62 -13.66 -5.18 8.33
CA ARG A 62 -13.29 -6.60 8.24
C ARG A 62 -13.24 -7.10 6.79
N LYS A 63 -14.22 -6.72 5.95
CA LYS A 63 -14.19 -7.02 4.51
C LYS A 63 -12.98 -6.40 3.81
N ILE A 64 -12.62 -5.16 4.12
CA ILE A 64 -11.44 -4.48 3.54
C ILE A 64 -10.15 -5.19 3.98
N LEU A 65 -9.98 -5.44 5.29
CA LEU A 65 -8.81 -6.12 5.83
C LEU A 65 -8.66 -7.53 5.24
N ASN A 66 -9.77 -8.25 5.07
CA ASN A 66 -9.73 -9.58 4.48
C ASN A 66 -9.18 -9.56 3.05
N LYS A 67 -9.53 -8.54 2.24
CA LYS A 67 -8.97 -8.36 0.90
C LYS A 67 -7.45 -8.19 0.94
N TYR A 68 -6.93 -7.42 1.90
CA TYR A 68 -5.47 -7.23 2.05
C TYR A 68 -4.73 -8.48 2.50
N ARG A 69 -5.33 -9.29 3.38
CA ARG A 69 -4.74 -10.56 3.86
C ARG A 69 -4.57 -11.58 2.74
N TYR A 70 -5.54 -11.63 1.83
CA TYR A 70 -5.60 -12.59 0.74
C TYR A 70 -5.24 -11.99 -0.62
N ILE A 71 -4.37 -10.98 -0.65
CA ILE A 71 -3.84 -10.46 -1.92
C ILE A 71 -3.15 -11.58 -2.70
N ASN A 72 -3.47 -11.67 -3.99
CA ASN A 72 -2.81 -12.57 -4.92
C ASN A 72 -1.35 -12.15 -5.11
N GLN A 73 -0.43 -12.92 -4.50
CA GLN A 73 1.00 -12.60 -4.54
C GLN A 73 1.60 -12.70 -5.95
N PHE A 74 1.03 -13.51 -6.84
CA PHE A 74 1.47 -13.60 -8.23
C PHE A 74 1.13 -12.31 -9.00
N GLU A 75 -0.11 -11.83 -8.85
CA GLU A 75 -0.57 -10.57 -9.43
C GLU A 75 0.25 -9.39 -8.89
N LEU A 76 0.42 -9.32 -7.57
CA LEU A 76 1.24 -8.29 -6.92
C LEU A 76 2.68 -8.27 -7.46
N SER A 77 3.28 -9.44 -7.68
CA SER A 77 4.62 -9.55 -8.26
C SER A 77 4.67 -9.08 -9.71
N SER A 78 3.66 -9.42 -10.51
CA SER A 78 3.52 -8.99 -11.90
C SER A 78 3.40 -7.47 -11.99
N ASP A 79 2.54 -6.87 -11.16
CA ASP A 79 2.32 -5.42 -11.13
C ASP A 79 3.54 -4.65 -10.62
N ALA A 80 4.23 -5.18 -9.61
CA ALA A 80 5.51 -4.64 -9.16
C ALA A 80 6.55 -4.63 -10.29
N HIS A 81 6.60 -5.68 -11.12
CA HIS A 81 7.51 -5.75 -12.26
C HIS A 81 7.17 -4.72 -13.34
N LYS A 82 5.88 -4.50 -13.62
CA LYS A 82 5.41 -3.43 -14.52
C LYS A 82 5.85 -2.06 -14.00
N LEU A 83 5.64 -1.77 -12.70
CA LEU A 83 6.06 -0.52 -12.09
C LEU A 83 7.58 -0.29 -12.20
N VAL A 84 8.39 -1.32 -11.91
CA VAL A 84 9.86 -1.23 -12.07
C VAL A 84 10.24 -0.88 -13.52
N SER A 85 9.57 -1.49 -14.50
CA SER A 85 9.83 -1.23 -15.92
C SER A 85 9.50 0.20 -16.31
N GLU A 86 8.39 0.76 -15.81
CA GLU A 86 8.04 2.17 -16.04
C GLU A 86 9.02 3.14 -15.39
N ILE A 87 9.46 2.84 -14.15
CA ILE A 87 10.51 3.62 -13.47
C ILE A 87 11.82 3.61 -14.28
N GLN A 88 12.20 2.48 -14.89
CA GLN A 88 13.40 2.37 -15.71
C GLN A 88 13.33 3.20 -17.00
N LYS A 89 12.15 3.25 -17.65
CA LYS A 89 11.93 4.04 -18.88
C LYS A 89 11.94 5.55 -18.66
N CYS A 90 11.60 5.99 -17.46
CA CYS A 90 11.64 7.41 -17.11
C CYS A 90 13.07 7.97 -17.31
N LYS A 91 13.20 9.19 -17.84
CA LYS A 91 14.53 9.81 -18.04
C LYS A 91 15.02 10.59 -16.83
N SER A 92 14.12 11.00 -15.94
CA SER A 92 14.46 11.75 -14.74
C SER A 92 15.24 10.90 -13.74
N ALA A 93 16.25 11.52 -13.12
CA ALA A 93 16.98 10.97 -11.99
C ALA A 93 16.20 11.10 -10.68
N SER A 94 15.24 12.04 -10.60
CA SER A 94 14.42 12.34 -9.43
C SER A 94 12.96 12.05 -9.74
N ILE A 95 12.36 11.14 -8.98
CA ILE A 95 10.98 10.68 -9.19
C ILE A 95 10.22 10.77 -7.86
N LYS A 96 8.99 11.24 -7.93
CA LYS A 96 8.02 11.15 -6.85
C LYS A 96 6.90 10.20 -7.26
N ILE A 97 6.58 9.25 -6.39
CA ILE A 97 5.51 8.27 -6.60
C ILE A 97 4.52 8.43 -5.46
N LYS A 98 3.27 8.74 -5.80
CA LYS A 98 2.16 8.72 -4.83
C LYS A 98 1.37 7.45 -5.06
N ALA A 99 1.04 6.74 -3.99
CA ALA A 99 0.27 5.52 -4.10
C ALA A 99 -0.79 5.43 -3.01
N HIS A 100 -1.96 4.92 -3.40
CA HIS A 100 -3.10 4.72 -2.52
C HIS A 100 -3.53 3.25 -2.57
N ASP A 101 -3.98 2.74 -1.43
CA ASP A 101 -4.54 1.40 -1.29
C ASP A 101 -3.63 0.32 -1.94
N TYR A 102 -4.15 -0.55 -2.82
CA TYR A 102 -3.33 -1.60 -3.48
C TYR A 102 -2.03 -1.08 -4.12
N GLY A 103 -2.03 0.15 -4.64
CA GLY A 103 -0.86 0.77 -5.24
C GLY A 103 0.32 0.86 -4.28
N VAL A 104 0.06 1.02 -2.98
CA VAL A 104 1.10 1.01 -1.94
C VAL A 104 1.80 -0.34 -1.88
N TYR A 105 1.05 -1.44 -1.93
CA TYR A 105 1.62 -2.79 -1.89
C TYR A 105 2.47 -3.06 -3.13
N ILE A 106 2.05 -2.59 -4.30
CA ILE A 106 2.83 -2.69 -5.53
C ILE A 106 4.15 -1.93 -5.40
N CYS A 107 4.11 -0.70 -4.87
CA CYS A 107 5.31 0.10 -4.64
C CYS A 107 6.26 -0.57 -3.64
N LEU A 108 5.74 -1.13 -2.56
CA LEU A 108 6.53 -1.89 -1.58
C LEU A 108 7.13 -3.14 -2.23
N ALA A 109 6.34 -3.94 -2.94
CA ALA A 109 6.85 -5.12 -3.66
C ALA A 109 7.95 -4.74 -4.67
N ALA A 110 7.79 -3.63 -5.40
CA ALA A 110 8.80 -3.11 -6.31
C ALA A 110 10.08 -2.69 -5.56
N LEU A 111 9.95 -1.96 -4.45
CA LEU A 111 11.07 -1.51 -3.63
C LEU A 111 11.86 -2.68 -3.04
N TYR A 112 11.18 -3.63 -2.41
CA TYR A 112 11.81 -4.78 -1.76
C TYR A 112 12.23 -5.89 -2.75
N SER A 113 11.83 -5.79 -4.03
CA SER A 113 12.37 -6.69 -5.08
C SER A 113 13.88 -6.51 -5.31
N GLY A 114 14.42 -5.33 -4.98
CA GLY A 114 15.81 -4.95 -5.28
C GLY A 114 16.08 -4.70 -6.77
N LYS A 115 15.04 -4.55 -7.60
CA LYS A 115 15.15 -4.31 -9.06
C LYS A 115 15.03 -2.84 -9.45
N LEU A 116 14.84 -1.94 -8.50
CA LEU A 116 14.79 -0.51 -8.77
C LEU A 116 16.16 0.00 -9.26
N PRO A 117 16.17 0.94 -10.22
CA PRO A 117 17.40 1.48 -10.78
C PRO A 117 18.16 2.33 -9.74
N ILE A 118 19.44 1.99 -9.52
CA ILE A 118 20.30 2.62 -8.50
C ILE A 118 20.66 4.07 -8.79
N ASN A 119 20.58 4.51 -10.05
CA ASN A 119 20.88 5.86 -10.48
C ASN A 119 19.68 6.81 -10.29
N LYS A 120 18.61 6.36 -9.63
CA LYS A 120 17.40 7.15 -9.40
C LYS A 120 17.14 7.37 -7.93
N LYS A 121 16.81 8.60 -7.59
CA LYS A 121 16.25 8.96 -6.29
C LYS A 121 14.73 8.92 -6.40
N ILE A 122 14.10 8.14 -5.54
CA ILE A 122 12.65 7.92 -5.57
C ILE A 122 12.08 8.26 -4.20
N GLU A 123 11.12 9.18 -4.17
CA GLU A 123 10.33 9.50 -2.99
C GLU A 123 8.94 8.89 -3.13
N PHE A 124 8.62 7.95 -2.27
CA PHE A 124 7.33 7.29 -2.18
C PHE A 124 6.46 7.99 -1.14
N HIS A 125 5.24 8.35 -1.53
CA HIS A 125 4.20 8.86 -0.64
C HIS A 125 3.03 7.89 -0.63
N PHE A 126 2.80 7.24 0.49
CA PHE A 126 1.82 6.16 0.64
C PHE A 126 0.65 6.60 1.50
N GLU A 127 -0.55 6.18 1.13
CA GLU A 127 -1.76 6.39 1.92
C GLU A 127 -2.74 5.21 1.82
N GLY A 128 -3.68 5.14 2.76
CA GLY A 128 -4.88 4.28 2.65
C GLY A 128 -4.64 2.78 2.86
N SER A 129 -3.40 2.33 3.06
CA SER A 129 -3.08 0.90 3.16
C SER A 129 -2.67 0.44 4.55
N PRO A 130 -3.14 -0.72 5.02
CA PRO A 130 -2.73 -1.31 6.28
C PRO A 130 -1.34 -1.96 6.12
N LEU A 131 -0.26 -1.23 6.38
CA LEU A 131 1.11 -1.74 6.22
C LEU A 131 1.37 -3.03 7.01
N ALA A 132 0.75 -3.17 8.19
CA ALA A 132 0.86 -4.38 9.02
C ALA A 132 0.46 -5.67 8.28
N LEU A 133 -0.38 -5.55 7.24
CA LEU A 133 -0.84 -6.68 6.44
C LEU A 133 0.00 -6.93 5.18
N PHE A 134 1.12 -6.21 4.99
CA PHE A 134 1.97 -6.43 3.81
C PHE A 134 2.61 -7.83 3.86
N PRO A 135 2.58 -8.62 2.77
CA PRO A 135 3.05 -10.00 2.85
C PRO A 135 4.56 -10.07 3.08
N LYS A 136 4.96 -10.69 4.21
CA LYS A 136 6.37 -10.83 4.63
C LYS A 136 7.24 -11.56 3.59
N SER A 137 6.65 -12.36 2.71
CA SER A 137 7.33 -13.04 1.60
C SER A 137 8.05 -12.06 0.65
N PHE A 138 7.62 -10.80 0.58
CA PHE A 138 8.24 -9.76 -0.24
C PHE A 138 9.38 -9.02 0.47
N LEU A 139 9.50 -9.10 1.80
CA LEU A 139 10.46 -8.33 2.60
C LEU A 139 11.82 -9.02 2.76
N LYS A 140 12.19 -9.92 1.84
CA LYS A 140 13.40 -10.75 1.93
C LYS A 140 14.71 -9.99 1.73
N ARG A 141 14.65 -8.78 1.18
CA ARG A 141 15.83 -7.96 0.86
C ARG A 141 15.68 -6.62 1.54
N ASP A 142 16.70 -6.19 2.27
CA ASP A 142 16.77 -4.79 2.70
C ASP A 142 16.89 -3.93 1.43
N PRO A 143 15.94 -3.03 1.14
CA PRO A 143 16.09 -2.13 0.02
C PRO A 143 17.40 -1.36 0.20
N LYS A 144 18.01 -0.89 -0.88
CA LYS A 144 19.08 0.10 -0.79
C LYS A 144 18.45 1.44 -0.37
N ILE A 145 17.95 1.51 0.87
CA ILE A 145 17.11 2.59 1.43
C ILE A 145 17.86 3.93 1.39
N LEU A 146 19.19 3.93 1.32
CA LEU A 146 19.99 5.17 1.28
C LEU A 146 19.60 6.10 0.12
N THR A 147 19.02 5.59 -0.99
CA THR A 147 18.60 6.40 -2.14
C THR A 147 17.10 6.65 -2.23
N HIS A 148 16.28 5.96 -1.43
CA HIS A 148 14.83 5.99 -1.55
C HIS A 148 14.17 6.39 -0.22
N LYS A 149 13.21 7.31 -0.29
CA LYS A 149 12.49 7.80 0.87
C LYS A 149 11.06 7.27 0.83
N ILE A 150 10.56 6.76 1.96
CA ILE A 150 9.16 6.35 2.11
C ILE A 150 8.49 7.26 3.13
N VAL A 151 7.41 7.92 2.72
CA VAL A 151 6.57 8.77 3.56
C VAL A 151 5.17 8.16 3.59
N PHE A 152 4.71 7.76 4.78
CA PHE A 152 3.37 7.25 4.97
C PHE A 152 2.48 8.34 5.59
N HIS A 153 1.42 8.73 4.87
CA HIS A 153 0.49 9.74 5.36
C HIS A 153 -0.73 9.09 5.98
N VAL A 154 -1.00 9.45 7.23
CA VAL A 154 -2.22 9.06 7.94
C VAL A 154 -3.18 10.24 7.86
N LYS A 155 -4.23 10.09 7.05
CA LYS A 155 -5.32 11.07 6.94
C LYS A 155 -6.40 10.78 7.98
N GLU A 156 -6.85 11.81 8.69
CA GLU A 156 -7.90 11.68 9.72
C GLU A 156 -9.21 11.12 9.16
N ASN A 157 -9.56 11.53 7.94
CA ASN A 157 -10.77 11.09 7.24
C ASN A 157 -10.62 9.74 6.49
N SER A 158 -9.54 8.99 6.74
CA SER A 158 -9.32 7.67 6.13
C SER A 158 -10.06 6.57 6.88
N TRP A 159 -10.45 5.51 6.18
CA TRP A 159 -10.98 4.29 6.82
C TRP A 159 -9.97 3.65 7.79
N LEU A 160 -8.68 3.89 7.54
CA LEU A 160 -7.58 3.37 8.36
C LEU A 160 -7.37 4.20 9.63
N SER A 161 -7.92 5.42 9.71
CA SER A 161 -7.64 6.38 10.79
C SER A 161 -7.88 5.88 12.23
N PRO A 162 -8.86 4.99 12.52
CA PRO A 162 -9.01 4.49 13.88
C PRO A 162 -8.07 3.32 14.19
N PHE A 163 -7.32 2.78 13.22
CA PHE A 163 -6.53 1.54 13.32
C PHE A 163 -5.01 1.79 13.29
N SER A 164 -4.51 2.43 14.34
CA SER A 164 -3.08 2.72 14.52
C SER A 164 -2.17 1.50 14.45
N THR A 165 -2.62 0.34 14.93
CA THR A 165 -1.91 -0.94 14.85
C THR A 165 -1.61 -1.36 13.41
N LEU A 166 -2.34 -0.85 12.42
CA LEU A 166 -2.16 -1.18 11.01
C LEU A 166 -1.20 -0.24 10.27
N TYR A 167 -0.76 0.85 10.89
CA TYR A 167 0.06 1.86 10.22
C TYR A 167 1.49 1.43 9.96
N SER A 168 1.98 0.44 10.70
CA SER A 168 3.39 0.07 10.68
C SER A 168 3.56 -1.42 10.44
N HIS A 169 4.72 -1.78 9.92
CA HIS A 169 5.18 -3.15 9.81
C HIS A 169 6.63 -3.16 10.27
N ASP A 170 7.00 -4.08 11.16
CA ASP A 170 8.29 -4.07 11.87
C ASP A 170 9.52 -3.98 10.95
N GLN A 171 9.38 -4.50 9.73
CA GLN A 171 10.43 -4.55 8.71
C GLN A 171 10.36 -3.41 7.68
N ILE A 172 9.34 -2.54 7.72
CA ILE A 172 9.17 -1.43 6.77
C ILE A 172 9.55 -0.11 7.44
N LYS A 173 10.72 0.42 7.06
CA LYS A 173 11.18 1.74 7.53
C LYS A 173 10.48 2.85 6.72
N CYS A 174 9.63 3.65 7.36
CA CYS A 174 8.97 4.79 6.74
C CYS A 174 8.86 5.99 7.71
N PHE A 175 8.72 7.19 7.15
CA PHE A 175 8.43 8.40 7.91
C PHE A 175 6.90 8.58 7.99
N HIS A 176 6.35 8.71 9.20
CA HIS A 176 4.93 8.98 9.38
C HIS A 176 4.67 10.48 9.38
N LEU A 177 3.78 10.93 8.49
CA LEU A 177 3.21 12.26 8.53
C LEU A 177 1.73 12.14 8.91
N LYS A 178 1.35 12.73 10.05
CA LYS A 178 -0.05 12.95 10.37
C LYS A 178 -0.50 14.19 9.61
N ALA A 179 -1.60 14.08 8.86
CA ALA A 179 -2.27 15.27 8.35
C ALA A 179 -2.77 16.08 9.56
N ALA A 180 -2.50 17.38 9.57
CA ALA A 180 -3.01 18.34 10.54
C ALA A 180 -4.44 18.77 10.18
#